data_AF-A0A5J5IXI0-F1
#
_entry.id   AF-A0A5J5IXI0-F1
#
_cell.length_a   1.000
_cell.length_b   1.000
_cell.length_c   1.000
_cell.angle_alpha   90.00
_cell.angle_beta   90.00
_cell.angle_gamma   90.00
#
_symmetry.space_group_name_H-M   'P 1'
#
loop_
_entity.id
_entity.type
_entity.pdbx_description
1 polymer ?
#
loop_
_entity_poly.entity_id
_entity_poly.type
_entity_poly.pdbx_seq_one_letter_code
_entity_poly.pdbx_strand_id
1 'polypeptide(L)'
;MNDTNARGRRISSTQIAEKMGVSLNTVYVYRSSDRDKTPGPARFPDPVAFEGRTVLFDESAIDAYIKARSDTRGRAGRPPRTAPRRTGPTAPFPDRIRDSVAAGAGAPGVTTLRQLADALQLNSVTFGERMRGRTTWTPTERERIASILDIDTSDANDQVEQLRARRRAQRGADAE
;
A
#
# COMPACT_ATOMS: atom_id res chain seq x y z
N MET A 1 8.06 -37.15 26.23
CA MET A 1 8.75 -36.41 25.16
C MET A 1 7.90 -35.19 24.84
N ASN A 2 8.37 -33.99 25.16
CA ASN A 2 7.59 -32.75 25.01
C ASN A 2 7.70 -32.25 23.56
N ASP A 3 6.59 -32.27 22.84
CA ASP A 3 6.45 -31.63 21.53
C ASP A 3 6.64 -30.12 21.67
N THR A 4 7.85 -29.66 21.36
CA THR A 4 8.26 -28.25 21.46
C THR A 4 7.97 -27.48 20.15
N ASN A 5 7.18 -28.06 19.24
CA ASN A 5 6.94 -27.53 17.89
C ASN A 5 5.62 -26.76 17.69
N ALA A 6 4.86 -26.47 18.76
CA ALA A 6 3.63 -25.68 18.67
C ALA A 6 3.79 -24.19 19.05
N ARG A 7 5.02 -23.66 19.16
CA ARG A 7 5.24 -22.23 19.42
C ARG A 7 5.30 -21.50 18.08
N GLY A 8 4.20 -20.86 17.70
CA GLY A 8 4.12 -19.96 16.56
C GLY A 8 5.30 -18.99 16.52
N ARG A 9 5.78 -18.68 15.31
CA ARG A 9 6.91 -17.76 15.14
C ARG A 9 6.59 -16.42 15.79
N ARG A 10 7.54 -15.91 16.58
CA ARG A 10 7.42 -14.65 17.29
C ARG A 10 8.04 -13.52 16.48
N ILE A 11 7.34 -12.40 16.37
CA ILE A 11 7.80 -11.25 15.60
C ILE A 11 7.74 -9.95 16.42
N SER A 12 8.69 -9.07 16.16
CA SER A 12 8.79 -7.74 16.77
C SER A 12 7.97 -6.69 16.02
N SER A 13 7.74 -5.51 16.62
CA SER A 13 7.08 -4.38 15.93
C SER A 13 7.79 -3.94 14.65
N THR A 14 9.11 -4.11 14.53
CA THR A 14 9.87 -3.82 13.31
C THR A 14 9.51 -4.80 12.19
N GLN A 15 9.50 -6.10 12.50
CA GLN A 15 9.12 -7.14 11.53
C GLN A 15 7.65 -7.01 11.12
N ILE A 16 6.77 -6.61 12.05
CA ILE A 16 5.37 -6.28 11.73
C ILE A 16 5.31 -5.12 10.73
N ALA A 17 6.11 -4.07 10.93
CA ALA A 17 6.14 -2.90 10.05
C ALA A 17 6.57 -3.27 8.63
N GLU A 18 7.62 -4.09 8.50
CA GLU A 18 8.10 -4.64 7.23
C GLU A 18 7.02 -5.49 6.56
N LYS A 19 6.40 -6.41 7.30
CA LYS A 19 5.35 -7.31 6.79
C LYS A 19 4.12 -6.54 6.29
N MET A 20 3.81 -5.42 6.93
CA MET A 20 2.69 -4.54 6.57
C MET A 20 3.06 -3.50 5.50
N GLY A 21 4.35 -3.34 5.16
CA GLY A 21 4.81 -2.26 4.30
C GLY A 21 4.57 -0.85 4.86
N VAL A 22 4.61 -0.68 6.19
CA VAL A 22 4.38 0.60 6.89
C VAL A 22 5.57 0.99 7.77
N SER A 23 5.59 2.23 8.26
CA SER A 23 6.61 2.66 9.23
C SER A 23 6.41 2.01 10.61
N LEU A 24 7.49 1.81 11.36
CA LEU A 24 7.43 1.33 12.76
C LEU A 24 6.51 2.19 13.63
N ASN A 25 6.56 3.52 13.46
CA ASN A 25 5.67 4.44 14.16
C ASN A 25 4.17 4.16 13.87
N THR A 26 3.86 3.77 12.64
CA THR A 26 2.49 3.39 12.26
C THR A 26 2.04 2.14 13.02
N VAL A 27 2.93 1.16 13.24
CA VAL A 27 2.63 -0.02 14.08
C VAL A 27 2.36 0.38 15.52
N TYR A 28 3.12 1.32 16.10
CA TYR A 28 2.83 1.82 17.45
C TYR A 28 1.48 2.52 17.54
N VAL A 29 1.13 3.33 16.53
CA VAL A 29 -0.20 3.93 16.45
C VAL A 29 -1.28 2.85 16.40
N TYR A 30 -1.08 1.75 15.68
CA TYR A 30 -2.06 0.66 15.65
C TYR A 30 -2.20 -0.05 17.00
N ARG A 31 -1.08 -0.31 17.67
CA ARG A 31 -1.06 -0.89 19.01
C ARG A 31 -1.83 -0.06 20.04
N SER A 32 -1.80 1.27 19.93
CA SER A 32 -2.53 2.14 20.84
C SER A 32 -3.97 2.38 20.38
N SER A 33 -4.18 2.59 19.08
CA SER A 33 -5.47 3.08 18.54
C SER A 33 -6.46 1.98 18.24
N ASP A 34 -6.00 0.75 18.01
CA ASP A 34 -6.84 -0.40 17.69
C ASP A 34 -6.93 -1.39 18.86
N ARG A 35 -6.46 -0.99 20.06
CA ARG A 35 -6.54 -1.80 21.28
C ARG A 35 -7.96 -1.94 21.80
N ASP A 36 -8.73 -0.85 21.74
CA ASP A 36 -10.04 -0.73 22.39
C ASP A 36 -11.21 -0.51 21.39
N LYS A 37 -11.00 -0.80 20.10
CA LYS A 37 -12.02 -0.54 19.08
C LYS A 37 -13.08 -1.65 19.02
N THR A 38 -14.29 -1.27 19.40
CA THR A 38 -15.57 -1.93 19.05
C THR A 38 -16.64 -0.85 18.87
N PRO A 39 -17.35 -0.74 17.72
CA PRO A 39 -17.19 -1.47 16.46
C PRO A 39 -16.17 -0.77 15.55
N GLY A 40 -15.27 -1.52 14.92
CA GLY A 40 -14.18 -0.94 14.12
C GLY A 40 -13.12 -2.00 13.76
N PRO A 41 -12.06 -1.66 13.00
CA PRO A 41 -11.11 -2.63 12.45
C PRO A 41 -10.60 -3.61 13.51
N ALA A 42 -10.28 -4.84 13.08
CA ALA A 42 -9.82 -5.94 13.95
C ALA A 42 -8.85 -5.44 15.04
N ARG A 43 -9.05 -5.90 16.28
CA ARG A 43 -8.21 -5.54 17.43
C ARG A 43 -6.74 -5.88 17.18
N PHE A 44 -5.82 -4.99 17.55
CA PHE A 44 -4.39 -5.30 17.47
C PHE A 44 -4.04 -6.45 18.44
N PRO A 45 -3.28 -7.49 18.03
CA PRO A 45 -2.96 -8.64 18.88
C PRO A 45 -2.21 -8.27 20.17
N ASP A 46 -2.54 -8.97 21.25
CA ASP A 46 -1.83 -8.80 22.52
C ASP A 46 -0.40 -9.38 22.43
N PRO A 47 0.58 -8.80 23.16
CA PRO A 47 1.92 -9.36 23.26
C PRO A 47 1.94 -10.78 23.84
N VAL A 48 2.82 -11.64 23.31
CA VAL A 48 3.00 -13.01 23.81
C VAL A 48 4.34 -13.23 24.53
N ALA A 49 5.32 -12.36 24.32
CA ALA A 49 6.62 -12.43 24.98
C ALA A 49 7.35 -11.08 24.98
N PHE A 50 8.44 -11.02 25.75
CA PHE A 50 9.36 -9.89 25.78
C PHE A 50 10.79 -10.40 25.60
N GLU A 51 11.58 -9.68 24.82
CA GLU A 51 13.02 -9.89 24.65
C GLU A 51 13.72 -8.58 24.99
N GLY A 52 14.23 -8.49 26.22
CA GLY A 52 14.69 -7.22 26.79
C GLY A 52 13.57 -6.18 26.82
N ARG A 53 13.73 -5.08 26.08
CA ARG A 53 12.70 -4.03 25.93
C ARG A 53 11.80 -4.24 24.71
N THR A 54 12.08 -5.26 23.90
CA THR A 54 11.34 -5.55 22.68
C THR A 54 10.11 -6.40 23.01
N VAL A 55 8.96 -5.94 22.54
CA VAL A 55 7.69 -6.66 22.67
C VAL A 55 7.53 -7.59 21.47
N LEU A 56 7.22 -8.86 21.74
CA LEU A 56 7.04 -9.89 20.72
C LEU A 56 5.58 -10.31 20.62
N PHE A 57 5.15 -10.54 19.39
CA PHE A 57 3.79 -10.93 19.01
C PHE A 57 3.81 -12.28 18.32
N ASP A 58 2.70 -13.01 18.41
CA ASP A 58 2.51 -14.21 17.61
C ASP A 58 2.29 -13.81 16.14
N GLU A 59 3.10 -14.36 15.23
CA GLU A 59 3.05 -14.02 13.80
C GLU A 59 1.70 -14.38 13.18
N SER A 60 1.07 -15.49 13.58
CA SER A 60 -0.21 -15.91 13.01
C SER A 60 -1.36 -14.99 13.42
N ALA A 61 -1.33 -14.48 14.66
CA ALA A 61 -2.30 -13.48 15.14
C ALA A 61 -2.12 -12.14 14.41
N ILE A 62 -0.88 -11.75 14.14
CA ILE A 62 -0.58 -10.57 13.32
C ILE A 62 -1.07 -10.76 11.89
N ASP A 63 -0.88 -11.93 11.29
CA ASP A 63 -1.33 -12.21 9.92
C ASP A 63 -2.85 -12.13 9.80
N ALA A 64 -3.58 -12.69 10.76
CA ALA A 64 -5.04 -12.56 10.83
C ALA A 64 -5.48 -11.09 10.95
N TYR A 65 -4.78 -10.32 11.79
CA TYR A 65 -5.02 -8.89 11.95
C TYR A 65 -4.76 -8.10 10.65
N ILE A 66 -3.64 -8.36 9.97
CA ILE A 66 -3.29 -7.72 8.69
C ILE A 66 -4.35 -8.04 7.64
N LYS A 67 -4.78 -9.30 7.54
CA LYS A 67 -5.80 -9.73 6.60
C LYS A 67 -7.12 -9.01 6.84
N ALA A 68 -7.65 -9.07 8.07
CA ALA A 68 -8.91 -8.42 8.42
C ALA A 68 -8.87 -6.90 8.15
N ARG A 69 -7.72 -6.26 8.39
CA ARG A 69 -7.55 -4.83 8.12
C ARG A 69 -7.40 -4.51 6.64
N SER A 70 -6.77 -5.38 5.86
CA SER A 70 -6.66 -5.25 4.40
C SER A 70 -8.00 -5.45 3.71
N ASP A 71 -8.83 -6.34 4.23
CA ASP A 71 -10.19 -6.62 3.75
C ASP A 71 -11.18 -5.51 4.14
N THR A 72 -10.83 -4.66 5.11
CA THR A 72 -11.62 -3.48 5.44
C THR A 72 -11.71 -2.58 4.22
N ARG A 73 -12.91 -2.18 3.81
CA ARG A 73 -13.05 -1.25 2.68
C ARG A 73 -12.40 0.08 3.02
N GLY A 74 -11.26 0.35 2.38
CA GLY A 74 -10.74 1.70 2.28
C GLY A 74 -11.75 2.61 1.59
N ARG A 75 -11.61 3.93 1.76
CA ARG A 75 -12.38 4.89 0.96
C ARG A 75 -11.99 4.71 -0.51
N ALA A 76 -12.88 5.00 -1.46
CA ALA A 76 -12.54 4.99 -2.89
C ALA A 76 -11.21 5.75 -3.16
N GLY A 77 -10.23 5.06 -3.75
CA GLY A 77 -8.88 5.60 -4.01
C GLY A 77 -7.97 5.77 -2.78
N ARG A 78 -8.37 5.25 -1.61
CA ARG A 78 -7.54 5.18 -0.40
C ARG A 78 -7.73 3.79 0.23
N PRO A 79 -7.03 2.76 -0.27
CA PRO A 79 -7.04 1.46 0.39
C PRO A 79 -6.58 1.59 1.85
N PRO A 80 -6.93 0.64 2.72
CA PRO A 80 -6.35 0.56 4.05
C PRO A 80 -4.83 0.69 3.95
N ARG A 81 -4.21 1.44 4.86
CA ARG A 81 -2.76 1.66 4.85
C ARG A 81 -1.95 0.36 4.99
N THR A 82 -2.62 -0.70 5.40
CA THR A 82 -2.07 -2.02 5.68
C THR A 82 -2.39 -3.01 4.58
N ALA A 83 -3.15 -2.59 3.56
CA ALA A 83 -3.40 -3.42 2.40
C ALA A 83 -2.05 -3.75 1.76
N PRO A 84 -1.75 -5.03 1.52
CA PRO A 84 -0.52 -5.40 0.85
C PRO A 84 -0.47 -4.67 -0.47
N ARG A 85 0.69 -4.05 -0.71
CA ARG A 85 0.93 -3.37 -1.96
C ARG A 85 0.95 -4.43 -3.05
N ARG A 86 0.22 -4.16 -4.14
CA ARG A 86 0.23 -5.07 -5.29
C ARG A 86 1.58 -4.88 -5.97
N THR A 87 2.34 -5.96 -6.12
CA THR A 87 3.66 -5.95 -6.74
C THR A 87 3.67 -6.85 -7.97
N GLY A 88 4.60 -6.60 -8.87
CA GLY A 88 4.80 -7.40 -10.09
C GLY A 88 4.12 -6.80 -11.33
N PRO A 89 4.18 -7.51 -12.48
CA PRO A 89 3.79 -6.96 -13.78
C PRO A 89 2.31 -6.59 -13.89
N THR A 90 1.45 -7.27 -13.12
CA THR A 90 0.00 -7.04 -13.09
C THR A 90 -0.42 -6.04 -12.00
N ALA A 91 0.54 -5.46 -11.28
CA ALA A 91 0.24 -4.42 -10.31
C ALA A 91 -0.32 -3.16 -11.01
N PRO A 92 -1.23 -2.42 -10.35
CA PRO A 92 -1.71 -1.14 -10.87
C PRO A 92 -0.54 -0.24 -11.25
N PHE A 93 -0.68 0.54 -12.32
CA PHE A 93 0.41 1.38 -12.83
C PHE A 93 1.10 2.26 -11.76
N PRO A 94 0.37 2.96 -10.85
CA PRO A 94 1.01 3.70 -9.77
C PRO A 94 1.87 2.84 -8.85
N ASP A 95 1.55 1.55 -8.72
CA ASP A 95 2.33 0.64 -7.93
C ASP A 95 3.65 0.24 -8.62
N ARG A 96 3.60 -0.04 -9.92
CA ARG A 96 4.80 -0.29 -10.73
C ARG A 96 5.77 0.89 -10.70
N ILE A 97 5.28 2.12 -10.69
CA ILE A 97 6.13 3.32 -10.51
C ILE A 97 6.92 3.27 -9.21
N ARG A 98 6.26 3.03 -8.05
CA ARG A 98 7.02 3.05 -6.78
C ARG A 98 7.94 1.83 -6.65
N ASP A 99 7.58 0.69 -7.23
CA ASP A 99 8.45 -0.50 -7.26
C ASP A 99 9.72 -0.22 -8.08
N SER A 100 9.58 0.41 -9.24
CA SER A 100 10.71 0.72 -10.12
C SER A 100 11.65 1.75 -9.52
N VAL A 101 11.11 2.79 -8.88
CA VAL A 101 11.92 3.77 -8.13
C VAL A 101 12.63 3.12 -6.95
N ALA A 102 11.96 2.23 -6.21
CA ALA A 102 12.57 1.51 -5.09
C ALA A 102 13.66 0.52 -5.55
N ALA A 103 13.50 -0.08 -6.74
CA ALA A 103 14.51 -0.93 -7.38
C ALA A 103 15.67 -0.12 -7.98
N GLY A 104 15.59 1.21 -7.99
CA GLY A 104 16.65 2.09 -8.50
C GLY A 104 16.63 2.30 -10.01
N ALA A 105 15.55 1.96 -10.71
CA ALA A 105 15.47 2.07 -12.18
C ALA A 105 15.76 3.48 -12.73
N GLY A 106 15.45 4.53 -11.94
CA GLY A 106 15.72 5.92 -12.33
C GLY A 106 17.09 6.46 -11.89
N ALA A 107 17.94 5.66 -11.23
CA ALA A 107 19.22 6.14 -10.70
C ALA A 107 20.22 6.48 -11.83
N PRO A 108 21.09 7.51 -11.66
CA PRO A 108 21.21 8.36 -10.48
C PRO A 108 20.23 9.55 -10.44
N GLY A 109 19.46 9.80 -11.51
CA GLY A 109 18.65 11.02 -11.65
C GLY A 109 17.38 11.05 -10.78
N VAL A 110 16.68 9.91 -10.69
CA VAL A 110 15.42 9.75 -9.96
C VAL A 110 15.56 8.58 -8.99
N THR A 111 15.89 8.91 -7.74
CA THR A 111 15.98 7.94 -6.63
C THR A 111 14.78 8.03 -5.68
N THR A 112 13.93 9.05 -5.86
CA THR A 112 12.75 9.29 -5.04
C THR A 112 11.53 9.63 -5.90
N LEU A 113 10.33 9.34 -5.39
CA LEU A 113 9.08 9.76 -6.03
C LEU A 113 8.96 11.29 -6.14
N ARG A 114 9.62 12.04 -5.27
CA ARG A 114 9.66 13.50 -5.34
C ARG A 114 10.45 13.96 -6.56
N GLN A 115 11.65 13.41 -6.78
CA GLN A 115 12.44 13.70 -7.97
C GLN A 115 11.73 13.27 -9.25
N LEU A 116 10.97 12.17 -9.21
CA LEU A 116 10.12 11.79 -10.35
C LEU A 116 9.06 12.86 -10.63
N ALA A 117 8.38 13.35 -9.60
CA ALA A 117 7.39 14.42 -9.75
C ALA A 117 8.02 15.69 -10.34
N ASP A 118 9.23 16.05 -9.88
CA ASP A 118 9.99 17.18 -10.39
C ASP A 118 10.39 16.99 -11.87
N ALA A 119 10.85 15.79 -12.26
CA ALA A 119 11.18 15.45 -13.65
C ALA A 119 9.96 15.48 -14.59
N LEU A 120 8.78 15.17 -14.05
CA LEU A 120 7.50 15.29 -14.76
C LEU A 120 6.92 16.71 -14.73
N GLN A 121 7.56 17.64 -14.03
CA GLN A 121 7.08 19.02 -13.82
C GLN A 121 5.66 19.05 -13.20
N LEU A 122 5.37 18.09 -12.32
CA LEU A 122 4.09 17.97 -11.63
C LEU A 122 4.23 18.50 -10.21
N ASN A 123 3.29 19.36 -9.80
CA ASN A 123 3.17 19.71 -8.39
C ASN A 123 2.78 18.48 -7.55
N SER A 124 3.07 18.54 -6.25
CA SER A 124 2.86 17.43 -5.31
C SER A 124 1.41 16.94 -5.24
N VAL A 125 0.44 17.84 -5.44
CA VAL A 125 -0.99 17.50 -5.43
C VAL A 125 -1.36 16.72 -6.68
N THR A 126 -1.04 17.22 -7.87
CA THR A 126 -1.33 16.57 -9.14
C THR A 126 -0.64 15.21 -9.23
N PHE A 127 0.65 15.15 -8.90
CA PHE A 127 1.38 13.89 -8.82
C PHE A 127 0.75 12.93 -7.81
N GLY A 128 0.32 13.42 -6.65
CA GLY A 128 -0.40 12.63 -5.65
C GLY A 128 -1.72 12.05 -6.17
N GLU A 129 -2.51 12.81 -6.93
CA GLU A 129 -3.77 12.35 -7.53
C GLU A 129 -3.54 11.31 -8.64
N ARG A 130 -2.49 11.49 -9.45
CA ARG A 130 -2.02 10.51 -10.44
C ARG A 130 -1.62 9.20 -9.77
N MET A 131 -0.78 9.27 -8.74
CA MET A 131 -0.30 8.12 -7.96
C MET A 131 -1.41 7.41 -7.16
N ARG A 132 -2.57 8.05 -6.99
CA ARG A 132 -3.78 7.45 -6.39
C ARG A 132 -4.72 6.86 -7.45
N GLY A 133 -4.40 6.94 -8.74
CA GLY A 133 -5.26 6.48 -9.82
C GLY A 133 -6.59 7.23 -9.89
N ARG A 134 -6.60 8.53 -9.56
CA ARG A 134 -7.80 9.38 -9.59
C ARG A 134 -7.89 10.24 -10.85
N THR A 135 -6.74 10.55 -11.45
CA THR A 135 -6.64 11.35 -12.66
C THR A 135 -5.72 10.67 -13.67
N THR A 136 -5.97 10.89 -14.96
CA THR A 136 -5.32 10.20 -16.08
C THR A 136 -3.96 10.78 -16.44
N TRP A 137 -2.90 9.99 -16.47
CA TRP A 137 -1.59 10.38 -16.99
C TRP A 137 -1.68 10.88 -18.43
N THR A 138 -1.04 12.00 -18.74
CA THR A 138 -0.98 12.53 -20.11
C THR A 138 -0.04 11.68 -20.98
N PRO A 139 -0.14 11.72 -22.32
CA PRO A 139 0.82 11.04 -23.20
C PRO A 139 2.27 11.41 -22.90
N THR A 140 2.56 12.71 -22.75
CA THR A 140 3.91 13.21 -22.42
C THR A 140 4.41 12.74 -21.06
N GLU A 141 3.54 12.71 -20.04
CA GLU A 141 3.88 12.15 -18.73
C GLU A 141 4.23 10.66 -18.84
N ARG A 142 3.46 9.88 -19.60
CA ARG A 142 3.70 8.44 -19.82
C ARG A 142 4.99 8.18 -20.56
N GLU A 143 5.26 8.91 -21.63
CA GLU A 143 6.53 8.80 -22.38
C GLU A 143 7.74 9.10 -21.49
N ARG A 144 7.67 10.14 -20.65
CA ARG A 144 8.74 10.45 -19.68
C ARG A 144 8.89 9.35 -18.63
N ILE A 145 7.80 8.82 -18.10
CA ILE A 145 7.86 7.72 -17.12
C ILE A 145 8.48 6.47 -17.74
N ALA A 146 8.06 6.10 -18.96
CA ALA A 146 8.63 4.98 -19.69
C ALA A 146 10.13 5.17 -19.90
N SER A 147 10.56 6.37 -20.33
CA SER A 147 11.97 6.67 -20.55
C SER A 147 12.82 6.71 -19.28
N ILE A 148 12.26 7.16 -18.14
CA ILE A 148 13.02 7.31 -16.88
C ILE A 148 13.12 5.98 -16.13
N LEU A 149 12.04 5.20 -16.13
CA LEU A 149 11.92 4.01 -15.27
C LEU A 149 11.95 2.69 -16.04
N ASP A 150 12.01 2.73 -17.38
CA ASP A 150 11.97 1.56 -18.26
C ASP A 150 10.78 0.62 -17.95
N ILE A 151 9.59 1.22 -17.81
CA ILE A 151 8.34 0.49 -17.55
C ILE A 151 7.32 0.70 -18.66
N ASP A 152 6.52 -0.33 -18.92
CA ASP A 152 5.35 -0.20 -19.79
C ASP A 152 4.30 0.73 -19.16
N THR A 153 3.76 1.63 -20.00
CA THR A 153 2.77 2.65 -19.62
C THR A 153 1.46 2.54 -20.41
N SER A 154 1.30 1.48 -21.21
CA SER A 154 0.14 1.26 -22.08
C SER A 154 -1.19 1.27 -21.31
N ASP A 155 -1.22 0.66 -20.14
CA ASP A 155 -2.34 0.49 -19.21
C ASP A 155 -2.42 1.58 -18.12
N ALA A 156 -1.60 2.63 -18.21
CA ALA A 156 -1.43 3.63 -17.15
C ALA A 156 -2.73 4.30 -16.66
N ASN A 157 -3.75 4.32 -17.51
CA ASN A 157 -5.04 4.97 -17.26
C ASN A 157 -6.19 3.98 -17.03
N ASP A 158 -5.96 2.67 -17.14
CA ASP A 158 -7.02 1.65 -17.09
C ASP A 158 -7.83 1.72 -15.80
N GLN A 159 -7.17 1.92 -14.66
CA GLN A 159 -7.84 2.07 -13.38
C GLN A 159 -8.79 3.28 -13.36
N VAL A 160 -8.38 4.42 -13.93
CA VAL A 160 -9.19 5.63 -13.97
C VAL A 160 -10.39 5.43 -14.90
N GLU A 161 -10.18 4.80 -16.05
CA GLU A 161 -11.24 4.51 -17.01
C GLU A 161 -12.27 3.50 -16.49
N GLN A 162 -11.82 2.45 -15.79
CA GLN A 162 -12.71 1.52 -15.10
C GLN A 162 -13.56 2.23 -14.03
N LEU A 163 -12.96 3.15 -13.25
CA LEU A 163 -13.71 3.94 -12.26
C LEU A 163 -14.73 4.87 -12.92
N ARG A 164 -14.38 5.49 -14.05
CA ARG A 164 -15.29 6.33 -14.85
C ARG A 164 -16.44 5.50 -15.43
N ALA A 165 -16.15 4.33 -15.97
CA ALA A 165 -17.16 3.40 -16.50
C ALA A 165 -18.15 2.98 -15.40
N ARG A 166 -17.67 2.58 -14.21
CA ARG A 166 -18.52 2.25 -13.06
C ARG A 166 -19.43 3.41 -12.65
N ARG A 167 -18.90 4.64 -12.61
CA ARG A 167 -19.70 5.83 -12.28
C ARG A 167 -20.74 6.20 -13.35
N ARG A 168 -20.49 5.86 -14.62
CA ARG A 168 -21.46 6.02 -15.70
C ARG A 168 -22.58 4.98 -15.57
N ALA A 169 -22.21 3.72 -15.34
CA ALA A 169 -23.18 2.64 -15.12
C ALA A 169 -24.10 2.92 -13.92
N GLN A 170 -23.55 3.37 -12.79
CA GLN A 170 -24.36 3.70 -11.61
C GLN A 170 -25.36 4.84 -11.90
N ARG A 171 -24.91 5.90 -12.58
CA ARG A 171 -25.79 7.04 -12.92
C ARG A 171 -26.86 6.70 -13.95
N GLY A 172 -26.59 5.72 -14.82
CA GLY A 172 -27.61 5.20 -15.74
C GLY A 172 -28.68 4.38 -15.02
N ALA A 173 -28.27 3.57 -14.03
CA ALA A 173 -29.18 2.75 -13.23
C ALA A 173 -30.05 3.56 -12.25
N ASP A 174 -29.55 4.71 -11.77
CA ASP A 174 -30.33 5.59 -10.88
C ASP A 174 -31.31 6.51 -11.65
N ALA A 175 -31.26 6.51 -12.99
CA ALA A 175 -32.11 7.33 -13.87
C ALA A 175 -33.22 6.54 -14.57
N GLU A 176 -33.32 5.23 -14.30
CA GLU A 176 -34.34 4.28 -14.77
C GLU A 176 -35.25 3.87 -13.59
#